data_AF-A0A7C4P326-F1
#
_entry.id   AF-A0A7C4P326-F1
#
_cell.length_a   1.000
_cell.length_b   1.000
_cell.length_c   1.000
_cell.angle_alpha   90.00
_cell.angle_beta   90.00
_cell.angle_gamma   90.00
#
_symmetry.space_group_name_H-M   'P 1'
#
loop_
_entity.id
_entity.type
_entity.pdbx_description
1 polymer ?
#
loop_
_entity_poly.entity_id
_entity_poly.type
_entity_poly.pdbx_seq_one_letter_code
_entity_poly.pdbx_strand_id
1 'polypeptide(L)'
;DEAYMLSRVLKNSSVLVCEDRVLGGNFAIKELEAEVIILDDGFQHRRLKPDLSIVLLKEGDLKDRLLPFGRLREPLSALKRADAVVLSYQDVKEWDLTLEKPVFKLYRTNWRIVSADGKIVDHKDKTFVAFSALGDNGQFFQTLVKLGIKVEKFLSFPDHYHYKNFVLKKEKLYLTTLKDFFKLEPSENLFYLDFDLRVDGLLGFIINNIRAGSSAGRATDS
;
A
#
# COMPACT_ATOMS: atom_id res chain seq x y z
N ASP A 1 8.19 -0.76 -10.50
CA ASP A 1 7.99 -1.83 -9.50
C ASP A 1 6.58 -1.81 -8.93
N GLU A 2 6.17 -0.76 -8.23
CA GLU A 2 4.84 -0.70 -7.57
C GLU A 2 3.66 -0.76 -8.55
N ALA A 3 3.70 0.02 -9.63
CA ALA A 3 2.65 -0.06 -10.66
C ALA A 3 2.54 -1.45 -11.32
N TYR A 4 3.66 -2.15 -11.48
CA TYR A 4 3.67 -3.52 -12.01
C TYR A 4 3.06 -4.51 -11.00
N MET A 5 3.39 -4.40 -9.72
CA MET A 5 2.72 -5.18 -8.67
C MET A 5 1.21 -4.90 -8.68
N LEU A 6 0.79 -3.62 -8.69
CA LEU A 6 -0.62 -3.25 -8.65
C LEU A 6 -1.39 -3.81 -9.86
N SER A 7 -0.82 -3.78 -11.06
CA SER A 7 -1.49 -4.33 -12.25
C SER A 7 -1.69 -5.85 -12.19
N ARG A 8 -0.85 -6.56 -11.43
CA ARG A 8 -0.98 -8.01 -11.22
C ARG A 8 -1.99 -8.36 -10.14
N VAL A 9 -2.11 -7.51 -9.12
CA VAL A 9 -3.03 -7.68 -7.98
C VAL A 9 -4.45 -7.23 -8.34
N LEU A 10 -4.59 -6.06 -8.99
CA LEU A 10 -5.87 -5.43 -9.32
C LEU A 10 -6.38 -5.87 -10.69
N LYS A 11 -6.80 -7.13 -10.82
CA LYS A 11 -7.20 -7.73 -12.11
C LYS A 11 -8.38 -7.05 -12.82
N ASN A 12 -9.19 -6.30 -12.07
CA ASN A 12 -10.39 -5.62 -12.58
C ASN A 12 -10.19 -4.10 -12.69
N SER A 13 -8.96 -3.63 -12.76
CA SER A 13 -8.65 -2.20 -12.83
C SER A 13 -7.45 -1.95 -13.74
N SER A 14 -7.50 -0.85 -14.47
CA SER A 14 -6.38 -0.38 -15.28
C SER A 14 -5.39 0.38 -14.39
N VAL A 15 -4.09 0.08 -14.55
CA VAL A 15 -3.01 0.81 -13.86
C VAL A 15 -2.24 1.62 -14.88
N LEU A 16 -2.25 2.94 -14.70
CA LEU A 16 -1.56 3.89 -15.57
C LEU A 16 -0.34 4.49 -14.86
N VAL A 17 0.79 4.52 -15.56
CA VAL A 17 1.99 5.23 -15.11
C VAL A 17 2.19 6.45 -15.98
N CYS A 18 1.98 7.62 -15.41
CA CYS A 18 2.19 8.90 -16.10
C CYS A 18 2.74 9.93 -15.11
N GLU A 19 3.80 10.63 -15.51
CA GLU A 19 4.37 11.71 -14.68
C GLU A 19 3.42 12.90 -14.59
N ASP A 20 2.75 13.25 -15.69
CA ASP A 20 1.69 14.24 -15.71
C ASP A 20 0.34 13.56 -15.43
N ARG A 21 -0.17 13.76 -14.21
CA ARG A 21 -1.39 13.09 -13.75
C ARG A 21 -2.64 13.68 -14.40
N VAL A 22 -2.58 14.93 -14.88
CA VAL A 22 -3.68 15.54 -15.65
C VAL A 22 -3.78 14.88 -17.01
N LEU A 23 -2.63 14.69 -17.69
CA LEU A 23 -2.58 13.95 -18.95
C LEU A 23 -3.03 12.50 -18.77
N GLY A 24 -2.51 11.82 -17.75
CA GLY A 24 -2.90 10.44 -17.43
C GLY A 24 -4.38 10.29 -17.11
N GLY A 25 -4.96 11.23 -16.35
CA GLY A 25 -6.39 11.23 -16.04
C GLY A 25 -7.27 11.44 -17.28
N ASN A 26 -6.90 12.39 -18.14
CA ASN A 26 -7.60 12.61 -19.41
C ASN A 26 -7.56 11.37 -20.31
N PHE A 27 -6.42 10.68 -20.37
CA PHE A 27 -6.29 9.42 -21.08
C PHE A 27 -7.19 8.34 -20.48
N ALA A 28 -7.20 8.19 -19.15
CA ALA A 28 -8.06 7.22 -18.46
C ALA A 28 -9.54 7.43 -18.77
N ILE A 29 -10.00 8.67 -18.81
CA ILE A 29 -11.40 9.00 -19.11
C ILE A 29 -11.73 8.70 -20.58
N LYS A 30 -10.87 9.15 -21.51
CA LYS A 30 -11.18 9.08 -22.95
C LYS A 30 -10.97 7.70 -23.55
N GLU A 31 -9.90 7.02 -23.18
CA GLU A 31 -9.46 5.79 -23.83
C GLU A 31 -9.83 4.54 -23.04
N LEU A 32 -10.00 4.67 -21.72
CA LEU A 32 -10.33 3.56 -20.82
C LEU A 32 -11.72 3.69 -20.20
N GLU A 33 -12.47 4.73 -20.56
CA GLU A 33 -13.83 5.01 -20.07
C GLU A 33 -13.91 4.99 -18.53
N ALA A 34 -12.86 5.47 -17.86
CA ALA A 34 -12.76 5.40 -16.41
C ALA A 34 -13.81 6.28 -15.73
N GLU A 35 -14.69 5.67 -14.93
CA GLU A 35 -15.68 6.37 -14.12
C GLU A 35 -15.10 6.89 -12.79
N VAL A 36 -14.06 6.23 -12.29
CA VAL A 36 -13.37 6.58 -11.04
C VAL A 36 -11.86 6.43 -11.25
N ILE A 37 -11.11 7.44 -10.84
CA ILE A 37 -9.64 7.44 -10.86
C ILE A 37 -9.12 7.47 -9.42
N ILE A 38 -8.22 6.53 -9.11
CA ILE A 38 -7.52 6.51 -7.82
C ILE A 38 -6.07 6.94 -8.07
N LEU A 39 -5.66 8.00 -7.37
CA LEU A 39 -4.28 8.48 -7.41
C LEU A 39 -3.49 7.82 -6.27
N ASP A 40 -2.65 6.85 -6.61
CA ASP A 40 -1.64 6.36 -5.67
C ASP A 40 -0.61 7.47 -5.41
N ASP A 41 -0.33 7.72 -4.14
CA ASP A 41 0.56 8.80 -3.67
C ASP A 41 0.22 10.21 -4.21
N GLY A 42 -1.07 10.50 -4.39
CA GLY A 42 -1.55 11.75 -5.00
C GLY A 42 -1.58 12.99 -4.08
N PHE A 43 -1.36 12.85 -2.77
CA PHE A 43 -1.66 13.91 -1.80
C PHE A 43 -0.82 15.20 -1.99
N GLN A 44 0.42 15.06 -2.46
CA GLN A 44 1.31 16.18 -2.77
C GLN A 44 1.03 16.78 -4.16
N HIS A 45 0.27 16.10 -5.02
CA HIS A 45 0.06 16.51 -6.41
C HIS A 45 -1.04 17.56 -6.54
N ARG A 46 -0.72 18.81 -6.15
CA ARG A 46 -1.70 19.91 -6.04
C ARG A 46 -2.33 20.38 -7.35
N ARG A 47 -1.77 20.01 -8.51
CA ARG A 47 -2.30 20.43 -9.82
C ARG A 47 -3.58 19.67 -10.20
N LEU A 48 -3.76 18.47 -9.67
CA LEU A 48 -4.96 17.68 -9.86
C LEU A 48 -5.73 17.67 -8.53
N LYS A 49 -6.85 18.40 -8.48
CA LYS A 49 -7.69 18.41 -7.29
C LYS A 49 -8.58 17.16 -7.30
N PRO A 50 -8.43 16.22 -6.36
CA PRO A 50 -9.34 15.10 -6.26
C PRO A 50 -10.70 15.56 -5.71
N ASP A 51 -11.76 14.87 -6.09
CA ASP A 51 -13.08 15.03 -5.45
C ASP A 51 -13.07 14.55 -3.99
N LEU A 52 -12.20 13.59 -3.69
CA LEU A 52 -12.01 13.04 -2.35
C LEU A 52 -10.52 12.75 -2.09
N SER A 53 -9.96 13.39 -1.08
CA SER A 53 -8.57 13.24 -0.64
C SER A 53 -8.49 12.48 0.69
N ILE A 54 -7.97 11.26 0.66
CA ILE A 54 -7.78 10.43 1.87
C ILE A 54 -6.29 10.30 2.16
N VAL A 55 -5.87 10.57 3.40
CA VAL A 55 -4.48 10.45 3.82
C VAL A 55 -4.29 9.26 4.74
N LEU A 56 -3.31 8.39 4.41
CA LEU A 56 -2.81 7.40 5.36
C LEU A 56 -1.82 8.08 6.33
N LEU A 57 -1.98 7.81 7.61
CA LEU A 57 -1.10 8.30 8.67
C LEU A 57 -0.67 7.13 9.54
N LYS A 58 0.59 7.10 9.99
CA LYS A 58 1.06 6.19 11.06
C LYS A 58 1.40 6.99 12.32
N GLU A 59 1.32 6.36 13.50
CA GLU A 59 1.56 7.04 14.79
C GLU A 59 2.92 7.77 14.81
N GLY A 60 3.95 7.14 14.24
CA GLY A 60 5.30 7.71 14.16
C GLY A 60 5.37 9.03 13.42
N ASP A 61 4.50 9.28 12.43
CA ASP A 61 4.48 10.51 11.64
C ASP A 61 4.16 11.73 12.52
N LEU A 62 3.39 11.55 13.59
CA LEU A 62 3.00 12.64 14.51
C LEU A 62 4.20 13.27 15.23
N LYS A 63 5.31 12.53 15.35
CA LYS A 63 6.54 12.95 16.03
C LYS A 63 7.73 13.06 15.08
N ASP A 64 7.53 12.78 13.79
CA ASP A 64 8.58 12.81 12.78
C ASP A 64 8.82 14.26 12.29
N ARG A 65 9.90 14.45 11.54
CA ARG A 65 10.34 15.74 11.02
C ARG A 65 10.22 15.77 9.50
N LEU A 66 10.24 16.98 8.95
CA LEU A 66 10.35 17.17 7.50
C LEU A 66 11.69 16.65 6.99
N LEU A 67 11.67 16.16 5.75
CA LEU A 67 12.90 15.93 4.99
C LEU A 67 13.80 17.19 4.99
N PRO A 68 15.13 17.05 5.12
CA PRO A 68 15.90 15.79 5.21
C PRO A 68 16.03 15.23 6.65
N PHE A 69 15.47 15.89 7.67
CA PHE A 69 15.68 15.56 9.08
C PHE A 69 14.73 14.50 9.65
N GLY A 70 13.77 14.05 8.85
CA GLY A 70 12.80 13.00 9.15
C GLY A 70 12.15 12.50 7.86
N ARG A 71 11.08 11.70 7.94
CA ARG A 71 10.45 11.08 6.76
C ARG A 71 9.26 11.87 6.18
N LEU A 72 8.83 12.95 6.83
CA LEU A 72 7.66 13.71 6.37
C LEU A 72 7.99 14.50 5.10
N ARG A 73 7.14 14.35 4.08
CA ARG A 73 7.20 15.14 2.83
C ARG A 73 6.50 16.49 2.93
N GLU A 74 5.52 16.59 3.84
CA GLU A 74 4.78 17.81 4.14
C GLU A 74 4.52 17.89 5.66
N PRO A 75 4.33 19.11 6.21
CA PRO A 75 4.07 19.26 7.65
C PRO A 75 2.70 18.66 8.01
N LEU A 76 2.50 18.27 9.27
CA LEU A 76 1.21 17.73 9.75
C LEU A 76 0.04 18.70 9.51
N SER A 77 0.30 20.01 9.42
CA SER A 77 -0.70 21.01 9.04
C SER A 77 -1.30 20.79 7.65
N ALA A 78 -0.63 20.04 6.77
CA ALA A 78 -1.14 19.64 5.46
C ALA A 78 -2.39 18.75 5.57
N LEU A 79 -2.57 18.01 6.68
CA LEU A 79 -3.77 17.19 6.93
C LEU A 79 -5.07 18.01 6.86
N LYS A 80 -5.01 19.34 7.01
CA LYS A 80 -6.16 20.24 6.78
C LYS A 80 -6.79 20.05 5.39
N ARG A 81 -6.01 19.69 4.36
CA ARG A 81 -6.48 19.47 2.99
C ARG A 81 -7.12 18.11 2.74
N ALA A 82 -6.92 17.14 3.64
CA ALA A 82 -7.54 15.83 3.50
C ALA A 82 -9.04 15.90 3.85
N ASP A 83 -9.87 15.12 3.18
CA ASP A 83 -11.28 14.96 3.55
C ASP A 83 -11.46 13.90 4.63
N ALA A 84 -10.56 12.91 4.66
CA ALA A 84 -10.50 11.91 5.72
C ALA A 84 -9.06 11.44 5.97
N VAL A 85 -8.85 10.85 7.15
CA VAL A 85 -7.57 10.24 7.55
C VAL A 85 -7.78 8.77 7.87
N VAL A 86 -6.87 7.92 7.43
CA VAL A 86 -6.83 6.49 7.75
C VAL A 86 -5.60 6.23 8.61
N LEU A 87 -5.82 5.85 9.86
CA LEU A 87 -4.78 5.48 10.80
C LEU A 87 -4.31 4.05 10.49
N SER A 88 -3.07 3.92 10.05
CA SER A 88 -2.45 2.65 9.66
C SER A 88 -1.77 1.94 10.82
N TYR A 89 -1.43 0.66 10.61
CA TYR A 89 -0.72 -0.20 11.57
C TYR A 89 -1.44 -0.43 12.91
N GLN A 90 -2.77 -0.36 12.91
CA GLN A 90 -3.58 -0.59 14.12
C GLN A 90 -3.43 -2.03 14.65
N ASP A 91 -3.11 -2.99 13.78
CA ASP A 91 -2.82 -4.39 14.17
C ASP A 91 -1.48 -4.54 14.93
N VAL A 92 -0.55 -3.59 14.81
CA VAL A 92 0.75 -3.64 15.49
C VAL A 92 0.66 -3.03 16.88
N LYS A 93 0.01 -1.86 16.95
CA LYS A 93 -0.23 -1.08 18.14
C LYS A 93 -1.44 -0.20 17.84
N GLU A 94 -2.50 -0.34 18.62
CA GLU A 94 -3.65 0.55 18.48
C GLU A 94 -3.29 1.95 18.94
N TRP A 95 -3.77 2.94 18.19
CA TRP A 95 -3.57 4.35 18.47
C TRP A 95 -4.72 5.17 17.89
N ASP A 96 -4.89 6.38 18.41
CA ASP A 96 -5.99 7.24 18.03
C ASP A 96 -5.53 8.67 17.74
N LEU A 97 -6.33 9.38 16.96
CA LEU A 97 -6.11 10.78 16.62
C LEU A 97 -7.47 11.44 16.35
N THR A 98 -7.85 12.36 17.23
CA THR A 98 -9.06 13.16 17.04
C THR A 98 -8.78 14.31 16.07
N LEU A 99 -9.56 14.39 14.99
CA LEU A 99 -9.56 15.49 14.03
C LEU A 99 -10.99 15.97 13.79
N GLU A 100 -11.15 17.19 13.29
CA GLU A 100 -12.46 17.75 12.85
C GLU A 100 -13.01 17.10 11.57
N LYS A 101 -12.44 15.96 11.15
CA LYS A 101 -12.79 15.23 9.92
C LYS A 101 -12.84 13.73 10.20
N PRO A 102 -13.53 12.94 9.35
CA PRO A 102 -13.60 11.50 9.51
C PRO A 102 -12.22 10.85 9.64
N VAL A 103 -12.08 10.03 10.68
CA VAL A 103 -10.88 9.25 10.97
C VAL A 103 -11.28 7.78 10.98
N PHE A 104 -10.58 6.97 10.18
CA PHE A 104 -10.79 5.53 10.05
C PHE A 104 -9.58 4.76 10.54
N LYS A 105 -9.76 3.51 10.97
CA LYS A 105 -8.69 2.63 11.45
C LYS A 105 -8.48 1.49 10.47
N LEU A 106 -7.25 1.32 10.01
CA LEU A 106 -6.85 0.25 9.10
C LEU A 106 -6.14 -0.86 9.85
N TYR A 107 -6.70 -2.06 9.74
CA TYR A 107 -6.17 -3.30 10.30
C TYR A 107 -5.70 -4.22 9.18
N ARG A 108 -4.54 -4.85 9.37
CA ARG A 108 -4.11 -5.99 8.57
C ARG A 108 -4.55 -7.28 9.26
N THR A 109 -5.25 -8.13 8.53
CA THR A 109 -5.95 -9.31 9.04
C THR A 109 -5.66 -10.52 8.16
N ASN A 110 -6.04 -11.73 8.60
CA ASN A 110 -5.94 -12.96 7.79
C ASN A 110 -4.56 -13.18 7.15
N TRP A 111 -3.49 -12.98 7.94
CA TRP A 111 -2.12 -13.18 7.49
C TRP A 111 -1.90 -14.59 6.95
N ARG A 112 -1.24 -14.69 5.80
CA ARG A 112 -1.02 -15.96 5.10
C ARG A 112 0.28 -15.94 4.31
N ILE A 113 0.90 -17.12 4.19
CA ILE A 113 2.04 -17.32 3.28
C ILE A 113 1.49 -17.88 1.98
N VAL A 114 1.90 -17.27 0.87
CA VAL A 114 1.44 -17.64 -0.47
C VAL A 114 2.64 -18.06 -1.31
N SER A 115 2.50 -19.18 -2.01
CA SER A 115 3.50 -19.68 -2.97
C SER A 115 3.44 -18.94 -4.29
N ALA A 116 4.46 -19.14 -5.13
CA ALA A 116 4.55 -18.49 -6.42
C ALA A 116 3.39 -18.82 -7.39
N ASP A 117 2.71 -19.96 -7.22
CA ASP A 117 1.52 -20.36 -7.97
C ASP A 117 0.20 -19.83 -7.35
N GLY A 118 0.27 -19.00 -6.30
CA GLY A 118 -0.87 -18.35 -5.68
C GLY A 118 -1.60 -19.18 -4.62
N LYS A 119 -1.05 -20.33 -4.20
CA LYS A 119 -1.67 -21.17 -3.17
C LYS A 119 -1.30 -20.70 -1.76
N ILE A 120 -2.25 -20.75 -0.85
CA ILE A 120 -2.00 -20.55 0.59
C ILE A 120 -1.28 -21.79 1.12
N VAL A 121 -0.23 -21.57 1.91
CA VAL A 121 0.66 -22.63 2.37
C VAL A 121 0.73 -22.65 3.90
N ASP A 122 0.61 -23.85 4.48
CA ASP A 122 0.96 -24.05 5.88
C ASP A 122 2.49 -23.92 6.07
N HIS A 123 2.85 -23.26 7.16
CA HIS A 123 4.20 -22.81 7.48
C HIS A 123 4.72 -23.38 8.81
N LYS A 124 3.89 -24.12 9.56
CA LYS A 124 4.25 -24.67 10.88
C LYS A 124 5.52 -25.52 10.86
N ASP A 125 5.72 -26.29 9.80
CA ASP A 125 6.88 -27.19 9.63
C ASP A 125 7.93 -26.65 8.64
N LYS A 126 7.80 -25.39 8.22
CA LYS A 126 8.71 -24.76 7.26
C LYS A 126 9.60 -23.75 7.95
N THR A 127 10.86 -23.71 7.56
CA THR A 127 11.82 -22.69 7.99
C THR A 127 12.25 -21.88 6.79
N PHE A 128 12.17 -20.55 6.89
CA PHE A 128 12.42 -19.63 5.78
C PHE A 128 13.71 -18.83 5.98
N VAL A 129 14.31 -18.42 4.87
CA VAL A 129 15.16 -17.23 4.78
C VAL A 129 14.25 -16.06 4.42
N ALA A 130 14.08 -15.11 5.33
CA ALA A 130 13.25 -13.95 5.10
C ALA A 130 14.07 -12.79 4.54
N PHE A 131 13.52 -12.06 3.58
CA PHE A 131 14.20 -10.88 3.02
C PHE A 131 13.24 -9.80 2.55
N SER A 132 13.69 -8.55 2.55
CA SER A 132 12.91 -7.43 2.01
C SER A 132 13.78 -6.24 1.60
N ALA A 133 13.25 -5.41 0.70
CA ALA A 133 13.81 -4.15 0.22
C ALA A 133 12.77 -3.02 0.38
N LEU A 134 12.31 -2.85 1.62
CA LEU A 134 11.40 -1.78 2.05
C LEU A 134 12.18 -0.65 2.70
N GLY A 135 11.59 0.55 2.70
CA GLY A 135 12.07 1.67 3.53
C GLY A 135 12.12 1.37 5.03
N ASP A 136 11.37 0.36 5.51
CA ASP A 136 11.43 -0.15 6.89
C ASP A 136 11.38 -1.69 6.93
N ASN A 137 12.52 -2.33 6.61
CA ASN A 137 12.65 -3.80 6.66
C ASN A 137 12.41 -4.37 8.08
N GLY A 138 12.77 -3.61 9.11
CA GLY A 138 12.64 -4.04 10.50
C GLY A 138 11.20 -4.37 10.88
N GLN A 139 10.25 -3.55 10.41
CA GLN A 139 8.83 -3.79 10.65
C GLN A 139 8.34 -5.11 10.04
N PHE A 140 8.76 -5.44 8.82
CA PHE A 140 8.41 -6.71 8.17
C PHE A 140 8.91 -7.91 8.97
N PHE A 141 10.18 -7.89 9.40
CA PHE A 141 10.75 -8.99 10.19
C PHE A 141 10.10 -9.14 11.56
N GLN A 142 9.77 -8.03 12.23
CA GLN A 142 9.01 -8.07 13.48
C GLN A 142 7.63 -8.70 13.29
N THR A 143 6.95 -8.41 12.18
CA THR A 143 5.68 -9.06 11.84
C THR A 143 5.86 -10.57 11.69
N LEU A 144 6.90 -11.05 10.98
CA LEU A 144 7.16 -12.49 10.85
C LEU A 144 7.36 -13.18 12.21
N VAL A 145 8.13 -12.57 13.11
CA VAL A 145 8.36 -13.09 14.46
C VAL A 145 7.06 -13.13 15.26
N LYS A 146 6.25 -12.07 15.23
CA LYS A 146 4.95 -12.01 15.92
C LYS A 146 3.96 -13.06 15.43
N LEU A 147 4.00 -13.40 14.14
CA LEU A 147 3.18 -14.44 13.53
C LEU A 147 3.67 -15.87 13.84
N GLY A 148 4.80 -16.03 14.54
CA GLY A 148 5.38 -17.34 14.85
C GLY A 148 6.01 -18.03 13.64
N ILE A 149 6.33 -17.29 12.57
CA ILE A 149 6.95 -17.83 11.37
C ILE A 149 8.41 -18.18 11.67
N LYS A 150 8.80 -19.43 11.44
CA LYS A 150 10.18 -19.90 11.66
C LYS A 150 11.10 -19.31 10.58
N VAL A 151 12.02 -18.44 10.99
CA VAL A 151 13.00 -17.82 10.10
C VAL A 151 14.41 -18.13 10.59
N GLU A 152 15.23 -18.74 9.74
CA GLU A 152 16.64 -19.04 10.06
C GLU A 152 17.58 -17.86 9.79
N LYS A 153 17.20 -16.96 8.88
CA LYS A 153 18.03 -15.80 8.50
C LYS A 153 17.17 -14.67 7.95
N PHE A 154 17.49 -13.44 8.37
CA PHE A 154 16.94 -12.21 7.81
C PHE A 154 17.96 -11.53 6.88
N LEU A 155 17.54 -11.15 5.68
CA LEU A 155 18.36 -10.42 4.71
C LEU A 155 17.70 -9.06 4.41
N SER A 156 18.36 -7.99 4.83
CA SER A 156 17.94 -6.62 4.56
C SER A 156 18.60 -6.09 3.29
N PHE A 157 17.81 -5.55 2.37
CA PHE A 157 18.30 -4.87 1.17
C PHE A 157 17.90 -3.38 1.20
N PRO A 158 18.63 -2.51 0.49
CA PRO A 158 18.24 -1.11 0.31
C PRO A 158 16.83 -0.99 -0.28
N ASP A 159 16.10 0.09 0.04
CA ASP A 159 14.78 0.33 -0.56
C ASP A 159 14.88 0.37 -2.09
N HIS A 160 13.88 -0.16 -2.77
CA HIS A 160 13.86 -0.32 -4.23
C HIS A 160 14.98 -1.21 -4.83
N TYR A 161 15.59 -2.12 -4.06
CA TYR A 161 16.56 -3.07 -4.61
C TYR A 161 15.93 -3.98 -5.69
N HIS A 162 16.65 -4.18 -6.81
CA HIS A 162 16.18 -4.90 -8.01
C HIS A 162 16.60 -6.38 -8.08
N TYR A 163 17.30 -6.91 -7.07
CA TYR A 163 17.62 -8.34 -6.97
C TYR A 163 18.43 -8.98 -8.12
N LYS A 164 19.05 -8.21 -9.02
CA LYS A 164 19.79 -8.73 -10.19
C LYS A 164 20.85 -9.79 -9.86
N ASN A 165 21.50 -9.69 -8.71
CA ASN A 165 22.57 -10.59 -8.28
C ASN A 165 22.14 -11.51 -7.12
N PHE A 166 20.84 -11.53 -6.80
CA PHE A 166 20.33 -12.35 -5.71
C PHE A 166 19.85 -13.69 -6.25
N VAL A 167 20.49 -14.78 -5.82
CA VAL A 167 20.19 -16.13 -6.27
C VAL A 167 19.50 -16.91 -5.16
N LEU A 168 18.33 -17.45 -5.47
CA LEU A 168 17.58 -18.35 -4.58
C LEU A 168 18.22 -19.75 -4.63
N LYS A 169 18.75 -20.22 -3.50
CA LYS A 169 19.30 -21.57 -3.37
C LYS A 169 18.17 -22.59 -3.28
N LYS A 170 18.21 -23.66 -4.08
CA LYS A 170 17.12 -24.65 -4.19
C LYS A 170 16.81 -25.36 -2.87
N GLU A 171 17.80 -25.48 -1.98
CA GLU A 171 17.68 -26.18 -0.70
C GLU A 171 17.03 -25.31 0.40
N LYS A 172 16.72 -24.04 0.09
CA LYS A 172 16.17 -23.08 1.04
C LYS A 172 14.80 -22.58 0.58
N LEU A 173 13.91 -22.35 1.53
CA LEU A 173 12.64 -21.65 1.29
C LEU A 173 12.83 -20.18 1.60
N TYR A 174 12.31 -19.32 0.74
CA TYR A 174 12.46 -17.88 0.86
C TYR A 174 11.12 -17.20 1.07
N LEU A 175 11.05 -16.28 2.03
CA LEU A 175 9.85 -15.51 2.32
C LEU A 175 10.13 -14.02 2.16
N THR A 176 9.29 -13.32 1.41
CA THR A 176 9.45 -11.89 1.17
C THR A 176 8.12 -11.14 1.20
N THR A 177 8.16 -9.85 0.89
CA THR A 177 6.98 -9.00 0.76
C THR A 177 6.35 -9.20 -0.62
N LEU A 178 5.06 -8.90 -0.77
CA LEU A 178 4.41 -8.92 -2.09
C LEU A 178 5.14 -7.99 -3.09
N LYS A 179 5.61 -6.83 -2.63
CA LYS A 179 6.34 -5.85 -3.43
C LYS A 179 7.65 -6.42 -3.98
N ASP A 180 8.41 -7.12 -3.16
CA ASP A 180 9.70 -7.70 -3.57
C ASP A 180 9.52 -9.00 -4.37
N PHE A 181 8.47 -9.76 -4.08
CA PHE A 181 8.10 -10.96 -4.83
C PHE A 181 7.96 -10.67 -6.33
N PHE A 182 7.27 -9.59 -6.72
CA PHE A 182 7.09 -9.22 -8.13
C PHE A 182 8.35 -8.70 -8.84
N LYS A 183 9.46 -8.52 -8.12
CA LYS A 183 10.76 -8.15 -8.72
C LYS A 183 11.61 -9.38 -9.06
N LEU A 184 11.19 -10.56 -8.63
CA LEU A 184 11.90 -11.83 -8.81
C LEU A 184 11.10 -12.73 -9.75
N GLU A 185 11.81 -13.64 -10.42
CA GLU A 185 11.16 -14.70 -11.19
C GLU A 185 10.45 -15.68 -10.23
N PRO A 186 9.18 -16.05 -10.51
CA PRO A 186 8.47 -17.07 -9.75
C PRO A 186 9.26 -18.37 -9.64
N SER A 187 9.35 -18.92 -8.43
CA SER A 187 10.06 -20.18 -8.14
C SER A 187 9.31 -20.98 -7.06
N GLU A 188 9.42 -22.30 -7.09
CA GLU A 188 8.76 -23.20 -6.13
C GLU A 188 9.20 -22.95 -4.67
N ASN A 189 10.40 -22.43 -4.48
CA ASN A 189 10.96 -22.11 -3.17
C ASN A 189 10.81 -20.62 -2.77
N LEU A 190 10.07 -19.83 -3.54
CA LEU A 190 9.80 -18.42 -3.26
C LEU A 190 8.34 -18.23 -2.82
N PHE A 191 8.18 -17.58 -1.66
CA PHE A 191 6.90 -17.29 -1.04
C PHE A 191 6.83 -15.81 -0.67
N TYR A 192 5.62 -15.29 -0.54
CA TYR A 192 5.38 -13.96 -0.03
C TYR A 192 4.37 -13.98 1.12
N LEU A 193 4.49 -12.99 2.01
CA LEU A 193 3.52 -12.74 3.06
C LEU A 193 2.40 -11.87 2.51
N ASP A 194 1.16 -12.33 2.68
CA ASP A 194 -0.07 -11.67 2.26
C ASP A 194 -1.01 -11.47 3.46
N PHE A 195 -1.96 -10.55 3.32
CA PHE A 195 -2.95 -10.23 4.33
C PHE A 195 -4.17 -9.51 3.72
N ASP A 196 -5.29 -9.57 4.42
CA ASP A 196 -6.47 -8.77 4.11
C ASP A 196 -6.42 -7.42 4.82
N LEU A 197 -6.97 -6.39 4.16
CA LEU A 197 -7.16 -5.07 4.74
C LEU A 197 -8.59 -4.92 5.24
N ARG A 198 -8.76 -4.52 6.51
CA ARG A 198 -10.05 -4.15 7.09
C ARG A 198 -10.03 -2.67 7.49
N VAL A 199 -10.94 -1.89 6.93
CA VAL A 199 -11.16 -0.48 7.28
C VAL A 199 -12.66 -0.24 7.41
N ASP A 200 -13.16 -0.29 8.65
CA ASP A 200 -14.59 -0.22 8.91
C ASP A 200 -15.16 1.16 8.57
N GLY A 201 -16.27 1.20 7.83
CA GLY A 201 -16.98 2.45 7.46
C GLY A 201 -16.37 3.24 6.29
N LEU A 202 -15.11 3.00 5.91
CA LEU A 202 -14.43 3.79 4.87
C LEU A 202 -15.11 3.67 3.49
N LEU A 203 -15.51 2.46 3.08
CA LEU A 203 -16.16 2.27 1.78
C LEU A 203 -17.49 3.03 1.67
N GLY A 204 -18.29 3.01 2.74
CA GLY A 204 -19.54 3.77 2.80
C GLY A 204 -19.29 5.28 2.71
N PHE A 205 -18.26 5.77 3.40
CA PHE A 205 -17.83 7.16 3.29
C PHE A 205 -17.41 7.54 1.86
N ILE A 206 -16.59 6.71 1.21
CA ILE A 206 -16.15 6.95 -0.17
C ILE A 206 -17.35 7.03 -1.13
N ILE A 207 -18.24 6.04 -1.09
CA ILE A 207 -19.41 5.97 -1.99
C ILE A 207 -20.32 7.19 -1.81
N ASN A 208 -20.55 7.63 -0.58
CA ASN A 208 -21.42 8.77 -0.29
C ASN A 208 -20.82 10.10 -0.80
N ASN A 209 -19.50 10.27 -0.72
CA ASN A 209 -18.85 11.52 -1.13
C ASN A 209 -18.58 11.60 -2.65
N ILE A 210 -18.33 10.47 -3.32
CA ILE A 210 -18.19 10.46 -4.79
C ILE A 210 -19.54 10.74 -5.48
N ARG A 211 -20.66 10.24 -4.92
CA ARG A 211 -22.01 10.49 -5.46
C ARG A 211 -22.47 11.93 -5.28
N ALA A 212 -22.06 12.60 -4.20
CA ALA A 212 -22.42 14.01 -3.98
C ALA A 212 -21.76 14.96 -5.01
N GLY A 213 -20.52 14.65 -5.44
CA GLY A 213 -19.81 15.43 -6.45
C GLY A 213 -20.44 15.37 -7.85
N SER A 214 -21.02 14.23 -8.23
CA SER A 214 -21.65 14.03 -9.55
C SER A 214 -23.00 14.75 -9.70
N SER A 215 -23.71 15.03 -8.60
CA SER A 215 -24.95 15.84 -8.62
C SER A 215 -24.71 17.35 -8.75
N ALA A 216 -23.54 17.85 -8.35
CA ALA A 216 -23.23 19.29 -8.42
C ALA A 216 -22.85 19.75 -9.85
N GLY A 217 -22.43 18.83 -10.72
CA GLY A 217 -22.04 19.11 -12.11
C GLY A 217 -23.18 19.13 -13.13
N ARG A 218 -24.45 18.91 -12.73
CA ARG A 218 -25.62 18.95 -13.64
C ARG A 218 -26.51 20.19 -13.46
N ALA A 219 -26.12 21.14 -12.63
CA ALA A 219 -26.93 22.32 -12.30
C ALA A 219 -26.53 23.61 -13.04
N THR A 220 -25.70 23.52 -14.08
CA THR A 220 -25.35 24.67 -14.94
C THR A 220 -25.55 24.29 -16.41
N ASP A 221 -26.80 24.04 -16.79
CA ASP A 221 -27.27 24.16 -18.16
C ASP A 221 -28.79 24.38 -18.10
N SER A 222 -29.18 25.64 -17.90
CA SER A 222 -30.52 26.18 -18.15
C SER A 222 -30.42 27.65 -18.53
#